data_AF-A0A5J4TEE6-F1
#
_entry.id   AF-A0A5J4TEE6-F1
#
_cell.length_a   1.000
_cell.length_b   1.000
_cell.length_c   1.000
_cell.angle_alpha   90.00
_cell.angle_beta   90.00
_cell.angle_gamma   90.00
#
_symmetry.space_group_name_H-M   'P 1'
#
loop_
_entity.id
_entity.type
_entity.pdbx_description
1 polymer ?
#
loop_
_entity_poly.entity_id
_entity_poly.type
_entity_poly.pdbx_seq_one_letter_code
_entity_poly.pdbx_strand_id
1 'polypeptide(L)'
;MVAKASRENSGGGEGVEVLKNEPFEKDGVKGIYTLKRLHVSQRAPAIIRAILPKDALILEEEAWNAFPYLKTIYKNLWLKDKFTLTIESQHIDGISKEDNPLKLTEAELKIRQIDIVDIAEPKKKSKTYNCNEDPTVFHSEKTNRGPLKLGWVQSAQSDNVPVTTAHKVAKMEFKVFGFQTVVE
;
A
#
# COMPACT_ATOMS: atom_id res chain seq x y z
N MET A 1 -12.71 2.59 2.64
CA MET A 1 -11.61 3.32 1.99
C MET A 1 -11.21 2.69 0.66
N VAL A 2 -10.78 1.41 0.62
CA VAL A 2 -10.34 0.72 -0.63
C VAL A 2 -11.36 0.78 -1.76
N ALA A 3 -12.64 0.48 -1.50
CA ALA A 3 -13.69 0.54 -2.52
C ALA A 3 -13.91 1.95 -3.09
N LYS A 4 -13.81 2.99 -2.23
CA LYS A 4 -13.93 4.40 -2.64
C LYS A 4 -12.74 4.80 -3.52
N ALA A 5 -11.52 4.52 -3.05
CA ALA A 5 -10.30 4.81 -3.79
C ALA A 5 -10.27 4.06 -5.14
N SER A 6 -10.73 2.81 -5.19
CA SER A 6 -10.84 2.04 -6.44
C SER A 6 -11.80 2.70 -7.43
N ARG A 7 -12.98 3.14 -6.97
CA ARG A 7 -13.97 3.84 -7.80
C ARG A 7 -13.43 5.18 -8.33
N GLU A 8 -12.80 5.98 -7.48
CA GLU A 8 -12.18 7.26 -7.87
C GLU A 8 -11.04 7.08 -8.86
N ASN A 9 -10.42 5.89 -8.87
CA ASN A 9 -9.32 5.55 -9.74
C ASN A 9 -9.71 4.78 -11.01
N SER A 10 -11.01 4.58 -11.27
CA SER A 10 -11.49 3.83 -12.45
C SER A 10 -12.23 4.74 -13.43
N GLY A 11 -11.84 4.70 -14.72
CA GLY A 11 -12.43 5.50 -15.79
C GLY A 11 -11.63 5.47 -17.09
N GLY A 12 -12.28 5.63 -18.25
CA GLY A 12 -11.62 5.82 -19.55
C GLY A 12 -10.80 4.63 -20.08
N GLY A 13 -11.10 3.40 -19.66
CA GLY A 13 -10.31 2.20 -19.95
C GLY A 13 -9.18 1.93 -18.95
N GLU A 14 -9.07 2.75 -17.91
CA GLU A 14 -8.24 2.50 -16.72
C GLU A 14 -9.08 2.07 -15.53
N GLY A 15 -8.43 1.45 -14.55
CA GLY A 15 -9.05 1.18 -13.25
C GLY A 15 -8.75 -0.21 -12.72
N VAL A 16 -9.59 -0.61 -11.78
CA VAL A 16 -9.47 -1.87 -11.05
C VAL A 16 -10.66 -2.75 -11.38
N GLU A 17 -10.41 -3.85 -12.06
CA GLU A 17 -11.38 -4.92 -12.29
C GLU A 17 -11.28 -5.94 -11.16
N VAL A 18 -12.38 -6.25 -10.48
CA VAL A 18 -12.41 -7.29 -9.44
C VAL A 18 -12.80 -8.62 -10.09
N LEU A 19 -11.85 -9.55 -10.15
CA LEU A 19 -12.05 -10.87 -10.75
C LEU A 19 -12.54 -11.90 -9.72
N LYS A 20 -12.03 -11.82 -8.48
CA LYS A 20 -12.47 -12.66 -7.36
C LYS A 20 -12.52 -11.86 -6.07
N ASN A 21 -13.48 -12.21 -5.22
CA ASN A 21 -13.61 -11.71 -3.86
C ASN A 21 -14.34 -12.77 -3.02
N GLU A 22 -13.58 -13.64 -2.36
CA GLU A 22 -14.10 -14.84 -1.71
C GLU A 22 -13.36 -15.11 -0.39
N PRO A 23 -14.03 -15.75 0.59
CA PRO A 23 -13.34 -16.18 1.80
C PRO A 23 -12.30 -17.27 1.47
N PHE A 24 -11.21 -17.32 2.25
CA PHE A 24 -10.24 -18.41 2.18
C PHE A 24 -9.93 -18.94 3.59
N GLU A 25 -9.52 -20.21 3.63
CA GLU A 25 -8.99 -20.85 4.83
C GLU A 25 -7.78 -21.69 4.42
N LYS A 26 -6.63 -21.43 5.04
CA LYS A 26 -5.38 -22.16 4.78
C LYS A 26 -4.58 -22.27 6.07
N ASP A 27 -4.16 -23.49 6.41
CA ASP A 27 -3.34 -23.77 7.62
C ASP A 27 -3.94 -23.17 8.91
N GLY A 28 -5.28 -23.18 9.02
CA GLY A 28 -6.03 -22.61 10.14
C GLY A 28 -6.20 -21.08 10.11
N VAL A 29 -5.59 -20.39 9.15
CA VAL A 29 -5.75 -18.94 8.93
C VAL A 29 -6.96 -18.70 8.03
N LYS A 30 -7.90 -17.89 8.51
CA LYS A 30 -9.09 -17.47 7.76
C LYS A 30 -8.99 -16.01 7.33
N GLY A 31 -9.52 -15.69 6.17
CA GLY A 31 -9.51 -14.33 5.67
C GLY A 31 -10.31 -14.16 4.40
N ILE A 32 -10.07 -13.04 3.71
CA ILE A 32 -10.66 -12.74 2.40
C ILE A 32 -9.55 -12.73 1.36
N TYR A 33 -9.76 -13.48 0.28
CA TYR A 33 -8.93 -13.48 -0.90
C TYR A 33 -9.58 -12.60 -1.97
N THR A 34 -8.79 -11.71 -2.56
CA THR A 34 -9.21 -10.94 -3.74
C THR A 34 -8.22 -11.09 -4.87
N LEU A 35 -8.73 -11.26 -6.08
CA LEU A 35 -7.96 -11.16 -7.31
C LEU A 35 -8.50 -9.96 -8.08
N LYS A 36 -7.61 -9.03 -8.45
CA LYS A 36 -7.96 -7.85 -9.24
C LYS A 36 -7.02 -7.68 -10.42
N ARG A 37 -7.52 -7.06 -11.48
CA ARG A 37 -6.72 -6.62 -12.62
C ARG A 37 -6.67 -5.10 -12.66
N LEU A 38 -5.46 -4.55 -12.66
CA LEU A 38 -5.19 -3.12 -12.62
C LEU A 38 -4.67 -2.68 -13.98
N HIS A 39 -5.39 -1.77 -14.63
CA HIS A 39 -4.98 -1.14 -15.87
C HIS A 39 -4.27 0.17 -15.55
N VAL A 40 -2.93 0.19 -15.62
CA VAL A 40 -2.09 1.30 -15.11
C VAL A 40 -1.42 2.12 -16.21
N SER A 41 -1.88 2.00 -17.46
CA SER A 41 -1.16 2.52 -18.63
C SER A 41 -0.89 4.03 -18.56
N GLN A 42 -1.90 4.88 -18.37
CA GLN A 42 -1.74 6.34 -18.33
C GLN A 42 -1.13 6.83 -17.01
N ARG A 43 -1.21 6.02 -15.96
CA ARG A 43 -0.60 6.30 -14.65
C ARG A 43 0.88 5.97 -14.59
N ALA A 44 1.37 5.13 -15.50
CA ALA A 44 2.78 4.81 -15.59
C ALA A 44 3.59 6.05 -16.06
N PRO A 45 4.80 6.26 -15.51
CA PRO A 45 5.70 7.31 -15.98
C PRO A 45 5.93 7.23 -17.50
N ALA A 46 6.15 8.37 -18.15
CA ALA A 46 6.29 8.44 -19.60
C ALA A 46 7.38 7.51 -20.15
N ILE A 47 8.49 7.38 -19.41
CA ILE A 47 9.58 6.46 -19.77
C ILE A 47 9.12 4.99 -19.79
N ILE A 48 8.29 4.57 -18.83
CA ILE A 48 7.75 3.21 -18.74
C ILE A 48 6.76 2.94 -19.88
N ARG A 49 5.90 3.92 -20.19
CA ARG A 49 4.98 3.83 -21.33
C ARG A 49 5.68 3.75 -22.68
N ALA A 50 6.87 4.34 -22.81
CA ALA A 50 7.63 4.34 -24.05
C ALA A 50 8.35 3.00 -24.30
N ILE A 51 8.72 2.28 -23.24
CA ILE A 51 9.53 1.05 -23.33
C ILE A 51 8.70 -0.24 -23.22
N LEU A 52 7.55 -0.19 -22.55
CA LEU A 52 6.70 -1.37 -22.34
C LEU A 52 5.50 -1.37 -23.28
N PRO A 53 5.13 -2.54 -23.85
CA PRO A 53 3.88 -2.67 -24.59
C PRO A 53 2.69 -2.44 -23.66
N LYS A 54 1.53 -2.03 -24.20
CA LYS A 54 0.32 -1.75 -23.40
C LYS A 54 -0.10 -2.93 -22.53
N ASP A 55 0.06 -4.16 -23.02
CA ASP A 55 -0.28 -5.37 -22.27
C ASP A 55 0.64 -5.60 -21.06
N ALA A 56 1.87 -5.06 -21.10
CA ALA A 56 2.78 -5.05 -19.97
C ALA A 56 2.46 -3.93 -18.96
N LEU A 57 1.40 -3.15 -19.17
CA LEU A 57 0.90 -2.15 -18.21
C LEU A 57 -0.42 -2.60 -17.55
N ILE A 58 -0.66 -3.91 -17.56
CA ILE A 58 -1.74 -4.58 -16.84
C ILE A 58 -1.12 -5.43 -15.74
N LEU A 59 -1.52 -5.18 -14.49
CA LEU A 59 -1.07 -5.93 -13.34
C LEU A 59 -2.21 -6.78 -12.78
N GLU A 60 -1.89 -7.98 -12.31
CA GLU A 60 -2.79 -8.77 -11.48
C GLU A 60 -2.39 -8.63 -10.01
N GLU A 61 -3.32 -8.18 -9.18
CA GLU A 61 -3.19 -8.07 -7.73
C GLU A 61 -3.90 -9.25 -7.09
N GLU A 62 -3.13 -10.13 -6.45
CA GLU A 62 -3.63 -11.14 -5.54
C GLU A 62 -3.45 -10.65 -4.10
N ALA A 63 -4.51 -10.58 -3.32
CA ALA A 63 -4.44 -10.16 -1.93
C ALA A 63 -5.10 -11.17 -0.99
N TRP A 64 -4.38 -11.55 0.06
CA TRP A 64 -4.84 -12.34 1.19
C TRP A 64 -4.94 -11.44 2.41
N ASN A 65 -6.16 -11.09 2.78
CA ASN A 65 -6.44 -10.29 3.96
C ASN A 65 -6.85 -11.19 5.12
N ALA A 66 -5.92 -11.44 6.04
CA ALA A 66 -6.13 -12.20 7.27
C ALA A 66 -5.69 -11.35 8.47
N PHE A 67 -6.39 -10.23 8.68
CA PHE A 67 -6.06 -9.25 9.73
C PHE A 67 -5.72 -9.96 11.06
N PRO A 68 -4.60 -9.61 11.71
CA PRO A 68 -3.78 -8.40 11.49
C PRO A 68 -2.71 -8.50 10.39
N TYR A 69 -2.53 -9.67 9.79
CA TYR A 69 -1.55 -9.88 8.71
C TYR A 69 -2.21 -9.85 7.33
N LEU A 70 -1.61 -9.08 6.41
CA LEU A 70 -2.08 -8.97 5.04
C LEU A 70 -0.92 -9.19 4.09
N LYS A 71 -1.19 -9.90 3.00
CA LYS A 71 -0.23 -10.09 1.92
C LYS A 71 -0.88 -9.73 0.60
N THR A 72 -0.20 -8.92 -0.20
CA THR A 72 -0.60 -8.57 -1.56
C THR A 72 0.56 -8.83 -2.49
N ILE A 73 0.30 -9.49 -3.61
CA ILE A 73 1.29 -9.78 -4.65
C ILE A 73 0.76 -9.21 -5.95
N TYR A 74 1.53 -8.31 -6.55
CA TYR A 74 1.30 -7.80 -7.89
C TYR A 74 2.19 -8.57 -8.87
N LYS A 75 1.57 -9.12 -9.90
CA LYS A 75 2.23 -9.80 -11.01
C LYS A 75 1.90 -9.09 -12.31
N ASN A 76 2.75 -9.29 -13.31
CA ASN A 76 2.52 -8.79 -14.65
C ASN A 76 2.49 -9.97 -15.61
N LEU A 77 1.35 -10.19 -16.28
CA LEU A 77 1.18 -11.38 -17.13
C LEU A 77 2.12 -11.40 -18.32
N TRP A 78 2.57 -10.24 -18.79
CA TRP A 78 3.49 -10.12 -19.93
C TRP A 78 4.94 -10.35 -19.50
N LEU A 79 5.36 -9.73 -18.40
CA LEU A 79 6.71 -9.86 -17.85
C LEU A 79 6.93 -11.19 -17.12
N LYS A 80 5.85 -11.89 -16.74
CA LYS A 80 5.89 -13.18 -16.03
C LYS A 80 6.73 -13.10 -14.76
N ASP A 81 7.74 -13.96 -14.64
CA ASP A 81 8.70 -14.06 -13.54
C ASP A 81 9.71 -12.90 -13.48
N LYS A 82 9.69 -12.00 -14.47
CA LYS A 82 10.56 -10.82 -14.50
C LYS A 82 10.00 -9.64 -13.71
N PHE A 83 8.75 -9.68 -13.25
CA PHE A 83 8.18 -8.64 -12.39
C PHE A 83 7.42 -9.26 -11.24
N THR A 84 7.73 -8.85 -10.02
CA THR A 84 6.89 -9.10 -8.85
C THR A 84 7.00 -7.95 -7.88
N LEU A 85 5.88 -7.46 -7.37
CA LEU A 85 5.84 -6.55 -6.23
C LEU A 85 5.02 -7.21 -5.12
N THR A 86 5.67 -7.53 -4.01
CA THR A 86 5.01 -8.09 -2.83
C THR A 86 4.92 -7.03 -1.75
N ILE A 87 3.71 -6.81 -1.22
CA ILE A 87 3.48 -5.95 -0.07
C ILE A 87 2.93 -6.82 1.06
N GLU A 88 3.68 -6.91 2.14
CA GLU A 88 3.24 -7.58 3.38
C GLU A 88 2.98 -6.52 4.44
N SER A 89 1.93 -6.69 5.24
CA SER A 89 1.57 -5.76 6.29
C SER A 89 1.20 -6.47 7.56
N GLN A 90 1.79 -6.05 8.67
CA GLN A 90 1.46 -6.47 10.02
C GLN A 90 0.92 -5.28 10.80
N HIS A 91 -0.30 -5.42 11.33
CA HIS A 91 -0.92 -4.41 12.19
C HIS A 91 -0.68 -4.78 13.65
N ILE A 92 -0.17 -3.84 14.43
CA ILE A 92 0.15 -4.02 15.84
C ILE A 92 -0.53 -2.89 16.62
N ASP A 93 -1.25 -3.26 17.66
CA ASP A 93 -1.93 -2.28 18.51
C ASP A 93 -0.92 -1.39 19.26
N GLY A 94 -1.24 -0.10 19.33
CA GLY A 94 -0.39 0.92 19.92
C GLY A 94 0.72 1.42 18.99
N ILE A 95 1.68 2.12 19.59
CA ILE A 95 2.90 2.62 18.94
C ILE A 95 3.94 1.50 19.02
N SER A 96 4.06 0.74 17.94
CA SER A 96 4.95 -0.42 17.90
C SER A 96 6.42 0.05 17.87
N LYS A 97 7.25 -0.60 18.70
CA LYS A 97 8.70 -0.42 18.74
C LYS A 97 9.44 -1.62 18.14
N GLU A 98 8.70 -2.54 17.50
CA GLU A 98 9.29 -3.73 16.89
C GLU A 98 10.07 -3.35 15.64
N ASP A 99 11.32 -3.81 15.56
CA ASP A 99 12.20 -3.52 14.43
C ASP A 99 11.94 -4.43 13.23
N ASN A 100 11.52 -5.69 13.45
CA ASN A 100 11.30 -6.67 12.39
C ASN A 100 10.01 -7.51 12.57
N PRO A 101 8.82 -6.88 12.65
CA PRO A 101 7.56 -7.58 12.91
C PRO A 101 7.14 -8.52 11.77
N LEU A 102 7.65 -8.28 10.55
CA LEU A 102 7.40 -9.12 9.38
C LEU A 102 8.46 -10.22 9.18
N LYS A 103 9.38 -10.39 10.14
CA LYS A 103 10.39 -11.46 10.16
C LYS A 103 11.21 -11.56 8.87
N LEU A 104 11.65 -10.41 8.37
CA LEU A 104 12.58 -10.31 7.26
C LEU A 104 13.88 -11.05 7.58
N THR A 105 14.47 -11.65 6.55
CA THR A 105 15.77 -12.31 6.62
C THR A 105 16.89 -11.30 6.84
N GLU A 106 18.05 -11.74 7.31
CA GLU A 106 19.22 -10.86 7.48
C GLU A 106 19.64 -10.16 6.19
N ALA A 107 19.50 -10.83 5.04
CA ALA A 107 19.82 -10.25 3.74
C ALA A 107 18.86 -9.10 3.38
N GLU A 108 17.56 -9.29 3.61
CA GLU A 108 16.55 -8.26 3.39
C GLU A 108 16.73 -7.08 4.36
N LEU A 109 17.04 -7.35 5.63
CA LEU A 109 17.29 -6.32 6.63
C LEU A 109 18.48 -5.43 6.27
N LYS A 110 19.54 -5.98 5.67
CA LYS A 110 20.73 -5.22 5.27
C LYS A 110 20.47 -4.19 4.17
N ILE A 111 19.52 -4.47 3.28
CA ILE A 111 19.21 -3.61 2.14
C ILE A 111 17.95 -2.76 2.34
N ARG A 112 17.17 -3.01 3.41
CA ARG A 112 15.92 -2.30 3.65
C ARG A 112 16.16 -0.81 3.85
N GLN A 113 15.19 -0.02 3.43
CA GLN A 113 15.06 1.38 3.81
C GLN A 113 13.79 1.51 4.64
N ILE A 114 13.88 2.23 5.76
CA ILE A 114 12.74 2.48 6.63
C ILE A 114 12.25 3.89 6.37
N ASP A 115 10.98 4.01 6.01
CA ASP A 115 10.26 5.28 5.91
C ASP A 115 9.18 5.34 6.98
N ILE A 116 9.21 6.37 7.81
CA ILE A 116 8.23 6.60 8.88
C ILE A 116 7.25 7.65 8.39
N VAL A 117 6.01 7.22 8.12
CA VAL A 117 4.96 8.10 7.61
C VAL A 117 4.15 8.69 8.77
N ASP A 118 4.30 9.98 9.04
CA ASP A 118 3.38 10.74 9.91
C ASP A 118 2.29 11.41 9.06
N ILE A 119 1.04 10.98 9.27
CA ILE A 119 -0.12 11.50 8.55
C ILE A 119 -0.41 12.98 8.86
N ALA A 120 0.10 13.51 9.97
CA ALA A 120 -0.05 14.90 10.37
C ALA A 120 1.15 15.79 9.95
N GLU A 121 2.16 15.23 9.28
CA GLU A 121 3.29 16.02 8.82
C GLU A 121 2.85 17.02 7.74
N PRO A 122 3.27 18.31 7.80
CA PRO A 122 2.89 19.31 6.83
C PRO A 122 3.30 18.93 5.41
N LYS A 123 2.32 18.62 4.56
CA LYS A 123 2.58 18.36 3.15
C LYS A 123 2.95 19.67 2.46
N LYS A 124 4.07 19.69 1.72
CA LYS A 124 4.33 20.78 0.75
C LYS A 124 3.10 20.89 -0.15
N LYS A 125 2.59 22.10 -0.38
CA LYS A 125 1.46 22.35 -1.29
C LYS A 125 1.74 21.68 -2.63
N SER A 126 1.16 20.51 -2.85
CA SER A 126 1.26 19.75 -4.08
C SER A 126 -0.03 19.94 -4.87
N LYS A 127 0.02 19.66 -6.18
CA LYS A 127 -1.20 19.58 -7.00
C LYS A 127 -2.18 18.49 -6.52
N THR A 128 -1.74 17.61 -5.63
CA THR A 128 -2.52 16.49 -5.08
C THR A 128 -3.06 16.76 -3.67
N TYR A 129 -2.81 17.95 -3.09
CA TYR A 129 -3.36 18.30 -1.78
C TYR A 129 -4.88 18.50 -1.85
N ASN A 130 -5.59 17.85 -0.93
CA ASN A 130 -7.03 17.96 -0.76
C ASN A 130 -7.32 18.25 0.72
N CYS A 131 -7.87 19.42 1.04
CA CYS A 131 -8.18 19.80 2.41
C CYS A 131 -9.23 18.90 3.08
N ASN A 132 -10.11 18.25 2.31
CA ASN A 132 -11.11 17.32 2.85
C ASN A 132 -10.51 15.98 3.28
N GLU A 133 -9.24 15.73 2.94
CA GLU A 133 -8.49 14.51 3.27
C GLU A 133 -7.29 14.82 4.17
N ASP A 134 -7.22 16.05 4.70
CA ASP A 134 -6.13 16.49 5.58
C ASP A 134 -6.51 16.25 7.06
N PRO A 135 -5.83 15.31 7.75
CA PRO A 135 -6.12 15.00 9.14
C PRO A 135 -5.76 16.13 10.11
N THR A 136 -4.96 17.13 9.67
CA THR A 136 -4.57 18.29 10.48
C THR A 136 -5.65 19.37 10.56
N VAL A 137 -6.68 19.28 9.72
CA VAL A 137 -7.85 20.16 9.74
C VAL A 137 -9.15 19.39 9.99
N PHE A 138 -9.16 18.09 9.79
CA PHE A 138 -10.34 17.25 9.98
C PHE A 138 -10.67 17.01 11.47
N HIS A 139 -11.95 17.14 11.82
CA HIS A 139 -12.48 16.76 13.12
C HIS A 139 -13.67 15.81 12.95
N SER A 140 -13.67 14.70 13.70
CA SER A 140 -14.75 13.72 13.66
C SER A 140 -15.81 14.03 14.73
N GLU A 141 -17.00 14.47 14.32
CA GLU A 141 -18.13 14.72 15.24
C GLU A 141 -18.57 13.46 16.02
N LYS A 142 -18.40 12.27 15.43
CA LYS A 142 -18.85 11.00 16.04
C LYS A 142 -17.90 10.46 17.11
N THR A 143 -16.60 10.71 16.95
CA THR A 143 -15.56 10.13 17.82
C THR A 143 -14.78 11.20 18.58
N ASN A 144 -15.05 12.47 18.30
CA ASN A 144 -14.36 13.64 18.83
C ASN A 144 -12.83 13.61 18.60
N ARG A 145 -12.37 12.91 17.55
CA ARG A 145 -10.95 12.78 17.20
C ARG A 145 -10.53 13.84 16.18
N GLY A 146 -9.28 14.26 16.29
CA GLY A 146 -8.69 15.30 15.46
C GLY A 146 -9.19 16.70 15.85
N PRO A 147 -8.67 17.76 15.21
CA PRO A 147 -7.59 17.75 14.23
C PRO A 147 -6.27 17.26 14.81
N LEU A 148 -5.52 16.47 14.04
CA LEU A 148 -4.20 15.97 14.46
C LEU A 148 -3.16 17.08 14.37
N LYS A 149 -2.39 17.25 15.44
CA LYS A 149 -1.26 18.18 15.49
C LYS A 149 0.01 17.45 15.07
N LEU A 150 1.03 18.19 14.61
CA LEU A 150 2.37 17.62 14.46
C LEU A 150 2.82 17.08 15.83
N GLY A 151 3.30 15.84 15.87
CA GLY A 151 3.63 15.16 17.12
C GLY A 151 2.44 14.61 17.91
N TRP A 152 1.29 14.40 17.25
CA TRP A 152 0.11 13.80 17.90
C TRP A 152 0.37 12.39 18.44
N VAL A 153 1.32 11.65 17.84
CA VAL A 153 1.66 10.29 18.29
C VAL A 153 2.17 10.29 19.73
N GLN A 154 2.93 11.32 20.13
CA GLN A 154 3.50 11.44 21.47
C GLN A 154 2.43 11.72 22.54
N SER A 155 1.36 12.46 22.19
CA SER A 155 0.26 12.77 23.11
C SER A 155 -0.91 11.78 23.00
N ALA A 156 -0.91 10.87 22.04
CA ALA A 156 -2.05 10.00 21.76
C ALA A 156 -2.53 9.21 23.00
N GLN A 157 -1.61 8.74 23.84
CA GLN A 157 -1.96 8.03 25.07
C GLN A 157 -2.60 8.95 26.12
N SER A 158 -2.05 10.14 26.35
CA SER A 158 -2.63 11.11 27.30
C SER A 158 -3.98 11.65 26.82
N ASP A 159 -4.17 11.73 25.51
CA ASP A 159 -5.37 12.25 24.86
C ASP A 159 -6.44 11.16 24.67
N ASN A 160 -6.20 9.95 25.20
CA ASN A 160 -7.07 8.78 25.06
C ASN A 160 -7.44 8.46 23.59
N VAL A 161 -6.49 8.66 22.69
CA VAL A 161 -6.61 8.36 21.26
C VAL A 161 -6.08 6.94 21.01
N PRO A 162 -6.92 5.99 20.53
CA PRO A 162 -6.43 4.66 20.20
C PRO A 162 -5.51 4.74 18.97
N VAL A 163 -4.38 4.05 19.06
CA VAL A 163 -3.35 4.00 18.01
C VAL A 163 -3.14 2.55 17.59
N THR A 164 -2.85 2.35 16.31
CA THR A 164 -2.34 1.10 15.74
C THR A 164 -1.20 1.47 14.80
N THR A 165 -0.12 0.68 14.83
CA THR A 165 1.00 0.81 13.89
C THR A 165 0.86 -0.24 12.79
N ALA A 166 0.85 0.20 11.52
CA ALA A 166 0.87 -0.69 10.37
C ALA A 166 2.28 -0.76 9.81
N HIS A 167 2.99 -1.86 10.10
CA HIS A 167 4.26 -2.16 9.45
C HIS A 167 3.99 -2.68 8.06
N LYS A 168 4.62 -2.08 7.05
CA LYS A 168 4.45 -2.44 5.63
C LYS A 168 5.81 -2.64 5.01
N VAL A 169 6.04 -3.82 4.45
CA VAL A 169 7.25 -4.11 3.66
C VAL A 169 6.83 -4.31 2.23
N ALA A 170 7.43 -3.51 1.34
CA ALA A 170 7.33 -3.69 -0.10
C ALA A 170 8.64 -4.31 -0.62
N LYS A 171 8.52 -5.39 -1.39
CA LYS A 171 9.64 -6.07 -2.06
C LYS A 171 9.35 -6.09 -3.55
N MET A 172 10.25 -5.52 -4.33
CA MET A 172 10.13 -5.45 -5.78
C MET A 172 11.24 -6.24 -6.44
N GLU A 173 10.89 -7.03 -7.44
CA GLU A 173 11.83 -7.67 -8.35
C GLU A 173 11.49 -7.24 -9.78
N PHE A 174 12.44 -6.64 -10.49
CA PHE A 174 12.29 -6.27 -11.90
C PHE A 174 13.49 -6.71 -12.75
N LYS A 175 13.40 -7.90 -13.33
CA LYS A 175 14.48 -8.56 -14.08
C LYS A 175 14.41 -8.26 -15.58
N VAL A 176 14.42 -6.97 -15.94
CA VAL A 176 14.49 -6.53 -17.34
C VAL A 176 15.83 -5.85 -17.59
N PHE A 177 16.60 -6.43 -18.52
CA PHE A 177 17.94 -5.96 -18.86
C PHE A 177 17.92 -4.47 -19.27
N GLY A 178 18.80 -3.66 -18.65
CA GLY A 178 18.94 -2.23 -18.93
C GLY A 178 17.95 -1.31 -18.20
N PHE A 179 16.96 -1.85 -17.47
CA PHE A 179 15.91 -1.04 -16.83
C PHE A 179 15.68 -1.34 -15.34
N GLN A 180 16.44 -2.26 -14.73
CA GLN A 180 16.28 -2.67 -13.34
C GLN A 180 16.33 -1.48 -12.35
N THR A 181 17.42 -0.71 -12.36
CA THR A 181 17.64 0.41 -11.43
C THR A 181 16.76 1.64 -11.66
N VAL A 182 16.05 1.69 -12.79
CA VAL A 182 15.13 2.81 -13.10
C VAL A 182 13.74 2.52 -12.53
N VAL A 183 13.44 1.25 -12.31
CA VAL A 183 12.10 0.76 -11.94
C VAL A 183 12.03 0.35 -10.46
N GLU A 184 13.10 -0.25 -9.93
CA GLU A 184 13.31 -0.50 -8.50
C GLU A 184 13.72 0.78 -7.75
#